data_AF-A0A518D6E9-F1
#
_entry.id   AF-A0A518D6E9-F1
#
_cell.length_a   1.000
_cell.length_b   1.000
_cell.length_c   1.000
_cell.angle_alpha   90.00
_cell.angle_beta   90.00
_cell.angle_gamma   90.00
#
_symmetry.space_group_name_H-M   'P 1'
#
loop_
_entity.id
_entity.type
_entity.pdbx_description
1 polymer ?
#
loop_
_entity_poly.entity_id
_entity_poly.type
_entity_poly.pdbx_seq_one_letter_code
_entity_poly.pdbx_strand_id
1 'polypeptide(L)'
;MQITLPDETALVVQRKAAAAGFAGRVDAYVAHLIAIDENEDYGAPAEASVAGKNRDVVEALVTAGVESGPATPMTDADWKVLHARIDQLDQANSPK
;
A
#
# COMPACT_ATOMS: atom_id res chain seq x y z
N MET A 1 -12.27 -26.81 -13.90
CA MET A 1 -13.25 -25.97 -13.17
C MET A 1 -14.03 -25.19 -14.21
N GLN A 2 -15.37 -25.19 -14.16
CA GLN A 2 -16.20 -24.43 -15.11
C GLN A 2 -16.84 -23.27 -14.35
N ILE A 3 -16.45 -22.05 -14.71
CA ILE A 3 -17.02 -20.82 -14.15
C ILE A 3 -17.95 -20.24 -15.20
N THR A 4 -19.20 -20.02 -14.84
CA THR A 4 -20.17 -19.31 -15.69
C THR A 4 -20.26 -17.88 -15.18
N LEU A 5 -19.91 -16.92 -16.05
CA LEU A 5 -20.02 -15.50 -15.75
C LEU A 5 -21.24 -14.92 -16.49
N PRO A 6 -21.96 -13.96 -15.90
CA PRO A 6 -22.93 -13.15 -16.63
C PRO A 6 -22.26 -12.45 -17.83
N ASP A 7 -23.00 -12.27 -18.92
CA ASP A 7 -22.47 -11.77 -20.20
C ASP A 7 -21.75 -10.41 -20.07
N GLU A 8 -22.30 -9.51 -19.27
CA GLU A 8 -21.69 -8.20 -18.99
C GLU A 8 -20.33 -8.34 -18.28
N THR A 9 -20.24 -9.26 -17.32
CA THR A 9 -19.00 -9.54 -16.59
C THR A 9 -17.99 -10.22 -17.50
N ALA A 10 -18.41 -11.15 -18.36
CA ALA A 10 -17.55 -11.83 -19.31
C ALA A 10 -16.88 -10.83 -20.28
N LEU A 11 -17.62 -9.84 -20.78
CA LEU A 11 -17.08 -8.78 -21.63
C LEU A 11 -16.06 -7.90 -20.91
N VAL A 12 -16.30 -7.59 -19.64
CA VAL A 12 -15.34 -6.84 -18.81
C VAL A 12 -14.06 -7.63 -18.61
N VAL A 13 -14.17 -8.92 -18.26
CA VAL A 13 -13.00 -9.78 -18.05
C VAL A 13 -12.21 -9.96 -19.35
N GLN A 14 -12.87 -10.14 -20.49
CA GLN A 14 -12.20 -10.23 -21.80
C GLN A 14 -11.40 -8.97 -22.13
N ARG A 15 -11.97 -7.78 -21.89
CA ARG A 15 -11.26 -6.51 -22.10
C ARG A 15 -10.05 -6.37 -21.18
N LYS A 16 -10.20 -6.71 -19.91
CA LYS A 16 -9.09 -6.68 -18.93
C LYS A 16 -8.00 -7.68 -19.28
N ALA A 17 -8.38 -8.91 -19.69
CA ALA A 17 -7.44 -9.92 -20.15
C ALA A 17 -6.64 -9.41 -21.35
N ALA A 18 -7.29 -8.83 -22.36
CA ALA A 18 -6.60 -8.25 -23.52
C ALA A 18 -5.64 -7.12 -23.13
N ALA A 19 -6.06 -6.20 -22.25
CA ALA A 19 -5.22 -5.11 -21.77
C ALA A 19 -3.99 -5.61 -20.98
N ALA A 20 -4.14 -6.73 -20.27
CA ALA A 20 -3.07 -7.39 -19.53
C ALA A 20 -2.19 -8.32 -20.39
N GLY A 21 -2.39 -8.38 -21.71
CA GLY A 21 -1.60 -9.23 -22.61
C GLY A 21 -2.09 -10.68 -22.75
N PHE A 22 -3.25 -11.00 -22.20
CA PHE A 22 -3.91 -12.31 -22.26
C PHE A 22 -5.04 -12.35 -23.31
N ALA A 23 -4.88 -11.63 -24.44
CA ALA A 23 -5.90 -11.56 -25.48
C ALA A 23 -6.33 -12.97 -25.95
N GLY A 24 -7.64 -13.24 -25.88
CA GLY A 24 -8.22 -14.55 -26.24
C GLY A 24 -7.96 -15.68 -25.23
N ARG A 25 -7.28 -15.42 -24.10
CA ARG A 25 -6.95 -16.40 -23.05
C ARG A 25 -7.45 -15.94 -21.68
N VAL A 26 -8.76 -15.83 -21.55
CA VAL A 26 -9.43 -15.40 -20.31
C VAL A 26 -9.18 -16.37 -19.16
N ASP A 27 -9.15 -17.66 -19.45
CA ASP A 27 -8.80 -18.73 -18.52
C ASP A 27 -7.40 -18.55 -17.93
N ALA A 28 -6.40 -18.26 -18.76
CA ALA A 28 -5.04 -17.99 -18.32
C ALA A 28 -4.95 -16.69 -17.48
N TYR A 29 -5.73 -15.68 -17.85
CA TYR A 29 -5.84 -14.45 -17.07
C TYR A 29 -6.46 -14.71 -15.69
N VAL A 30 -7.56 -15.47 -15.61
CA VAL A 30 -8.20 -15.83 -14.33
C VAL A 30 -7.28 -16.70 -13.48
N ALA A 31 -6.60 -17.68 -14.05
CA ALA A 31 -5.62 -18.49 -13.34
C ALA A 31 -4.44 -17.65 -12.82
N HIS A 32 -3.99 -16.66 -13.59
CA HIS A 32 -2.98 -15.71 -13.16
C HIS A 32 -3.47 -14.84 -12.00
N LEU A 33 -4.72 -14.36 -12.03
CA LEU A 33 -5.31 -13.62 -10.92
C LEU A 33 -5.45 -14.48 -9.66
N ILE A 34 -5.86 -15.74 -9.78
CA ILE A 34 -5.93 -16.68 -8.66
C ILE A 34 -4.54 -16.94 -8.10
N ALA A 35 -3.52 -17.13 -8.95
CA ALA A 35 -2.15 -17.32 -8.50
C ALA A 35 -1.57 -16.05 -7.82
N ILE A 36 -2.01 -14.86 -8.23
CA ILE A 36 -1.69 -13.61 -7.52
C ILE A 36 -2.41 -13.59 -6.16
N ASP A 37 -3.70 -13.91 -6.13
CA ASP A 37 -4.55 -13.94 -4.91
C ASP A 37 -4.12 -15.01 -3.89
N GLU A 38 -3.59 -16.15 -4.34
CA GLU A 38 -3.04 -17.19 -3.45
C GLU A 38 -1.66 -16.81 -2.89
N ASN A 39 -0.93 -15.93 -3.56
CA ASN A 39 0.37 -15.42 -3.10
C ASN A 39 0.26 -14.07 -2.35
N GLU A 40 -0.84 -13.34 -2.54
CA GLU A 40 -1.18 -12.10 -1.86
C GLU A 40 -2.50 -12.32 -1.11
N ASP A 41 -2.45 -12.48 0.21
CA ASP A 41 -3.60 -12.65 1.12
C ASP A 41 -4.64 -11.50 0.97
N TYR A 42 -5.50 -11.58 -0.05
CA TYR A 42 -6.50 -10.58 -0.45
C TYR A 42 -7.94 -11.03 -0.10
N GLY A 43 -8.10 -11.84 0.95
CA GLY A 43 -9.40 -12.08 1.57
C GLY A 43 -9.95 -10.87 2.37
N ALA A 44 -9.15 -9.82 2.54
CA ALA A 44 -9.57 -8.56 3.13
C ALA A 44 -9.61 -7.47 2.04
N PRO A 45 -10.61 -6.58 2.06
CA PRO A 45 -10.79 -5.54 1.04
C PRO A 45 -9.48 -4.76 0.84
N ALA A 46 -9.25 -4.23 -0.37
CA ALA A 46 -7.99 -3.62 -0.84
C ALA A 46 -7.31 -2.57 0.08
N GLU A 47 -7.93 -2.20 1.20
CA GLU A 47 -7.32 -1.50 2.33
C GLU A 47 -6.35 -2.38 3.15
N ALA A 48 -6.43 -3.72 3.07
CA ALA A 48 -5.72 -4.65 3.94
C ALA A 48 -4.33 -5.11 3.43
N SER A 49 -4.09 -5.15 2.13
CA SER A 49 -2.76 -5.56 1.59
C SER A 49 -1.70 -4.46 1.77
N VAL A 50 -2.13 -3.19 1.72
CA VAL A 50 -1.33 -2.06 2.21
C VAL A 50 -1.22 -2.13 3.74
N ALA A 51 -2.27 -2.53 4.46
CA ALA A 51 -2.25 -2.67 5.92
C ALA A 51 -1.32 -3.78 6.43
N GLY A 52 -1.08 -4.88 5.70
CA GLY A 52 -0.17 -5.96 6.14
C GLY A 52 1.29 -5.52 6.16
N LYS A 53 1.79 -4.97 5.04
CA LYS A 53 3.14 -4.37 4.98
C LYS A 53 3.26 -3.13 5.86
N ASN A 54 2.19 -2.33 5.97
CA ASN A 54 2.17 -1.20 6.89
C ASN A 54 2.08 -1.62 8.35
N ARG A 55 1.51 -2.79 8.69
CA ARG A 55 1.37 -3.24 10.07
C ARG A 55 2.74 -3.55 10.65
N ASP A 56 3.57 -4.31 9.94
CA ASP A 56 4.92 -4.62 10.41
C ASP A 56 5.77 -3.35 10.55
N VAL A 57 5.62 -2.40 9.61
CA VAL A 57 6.29 -1.09 9.68
C VAL A 57 5.77 -0.25 10.84
N VAL A 58 4.46 -0.20 11.06
CA VAL A 58 3.84 0.54 12.16
C VAL A 58 4.22 -0.08 13.49
N GLU A 59 4.23 -1.41 13.61
CA GLU A 59 4.61 -2.12 14.82
C GLU A 59 6.09 -1.89 15.16
N ALA A 60 6.96 -1.91 14.15
CA ALA A 60 8.37 -1.54 14.33
C ALA A 60 8.53 -0.08 14.77
N LEU A 61 7.80 0.87 14.17
CA LEU A 61 7.86 2.29 14.53
C LEU A 61 7.29 2.57 15.93
N VAL A 62 6.20 1.90 16.31
CA VAL A 62 5.61 1.98 17.65
C VAL A 62 6.58 1.43 18.68
N THR A 63 7.17 0.25 18.42
CA THR A 63 8.18 -0.34 19.31
C THR A 63 9.38 0.59 19.49
N ALA A 64 9.91 1.13 18.38
CA ALA A 64 11.00 2.12 18.43
C ALA A 64 10.62 3.37 19.24
N GLY A 65 9.36 3.84 19.12
CA GLY A 65 8.84 4.95 19.92
C GLY A 65 8.80 4.64 21.42
N VAL A 66 8.33 3.45 21.81
CA VAL A 66 8.32 3.02 23.22
C VAL A 66 9.73 2.85 23.78
N GLU A 67 10.67 2.35 22.97
CA GLU A 67 12.07 2.14 23.37
C GLU A 67 12.91 3.42 23.34
N SER A 68 12.39 4.52 22.79
CA SER A 68 13.12 5.80 22.65
C SER A 68 13.36 6.54 23.97
N GLY A 69 12.83 6.03 25.08
CA GLY A 69 12.96 6.60 26.40
C GLY A 69 11.67 7.26 26.90
N PRO A 70 11.71 7.98 28.03
CA PRO A 70 10.51 8.56 28.62
C PRO A 70 9.93 9.66 27.75
N ALA A 71 8.61 9.63 27.56
CA ALA A 71 7.90 10.70 26.85
C ALA A 71 8.05 12.04 27.58
N THR A 72 8.49 13.07 26.85
CA THR A 72 8.54 14.45 27.33
C THR A 72 7.36 15.24 26.76
N PRO A 73 6.60 16.00 27.58
CA PRO A 73 5.52 16.84 27.09
C PRO A 73 6.03 17.85 26.06
N MET A 74 5.37 17.92 24.90
CA MET A 74 5.67 18.92 23.86
C MET A 74 5.11 20.28 24.28
N THR A 75 5.94 21.31 24.27
CA THR A 75 5.50 22.70 24.51
C THR A 75 5.43 23.52 23.23
N ASP A 76 4.74 24.66 23.27
CA ASP A 76 4.70 25.61 22.15
C ASP A 76 6.10 26.14 21.76
N ALA A 77 7.02 26.22 22.72
CA ALA A 77 8.40 26.63 22.47
C ALA A 77 9.15 25.54 21.69
N ASP A 78 8.97 24.28 22.07
CA ASP A 78 9.57 23.13 21.37
C ASP A 78 9.06 23.06 19.92
N TRP A 79 7.75 23.31 19.72
CA TRP A 79 7.15 23.35 18.40
C TRP A 79 7.78 24.40 17.48
N LYS A 80 8.03 25.61 18.01
CA LYS A 80 8.69 26.70 17.27
C LYS A 80 10.14 26.36 16.91
N VAL A 81 10.88 25.74 17.84
CA VAL A 81 12.27 25.30 17.61
C VAL A 81 12.33 24.25 16.51
N LEU A 82 11.40 23.28 16.52
CA LEU A 82 11.31 22.24 15.49
C LEU A 82 11.02 22.83 14.11
N HIS A 83 10.06 23.75 14.00
CA HIS A 83 9.73 24.40 12.72
C HIS A 83 10.91 25.21 12.17
N ALA A 84 11.55 26.02 13.01
CA ALA A 84 12.72 26.79 12.59
C ALA A 84 13.86 25.89 12.10
N ARG A 85 14.04 24.70 12.71
CA ARG A 85 15.02 23.71 12.28
C ARG A 85 14.67 23.07 10.94
N ILE A 86 13.38 22.77 10.70
CA ILE A 86 12.91 22.23 9.42
C ILE A 86 13.14 23.28 8.31
N ASP A 87 12.76 24.54 8.55
CA ASP A 87 12.96 25.62 7.58
C ASP A 87 14.44 25.80 7.20
N GLN A 88 15.35 25.65 8.16
CA GLN A 88 16.80 25.69 7.92
C GLN A 88 17.29 24.50 7.07
N LEU A 89 16.78 23.30 7.31
CA LEU A 89 17.13 22.12 6.52
C LEU A 89 16.62 22.23 5.09
N ASP A 90 15.41 22.76 4.89
CA ASP A 90 14.83 22.96 3.56
C ASP A 90 15.58 24.03 2.76
N GLN A 91 16.03 25.10 3.41
CA GLN A 91 16.89 26.11 2.80
C GLN A 91 18.27 25.55 2.44
N ALA A 92 18.84 24.67 3.28
CA ALA A 92 20.12 24.03 3.02
C ALA A 92 20.05 23.00 1.88
N ASN A 93 18.90 22.33 1.71
CA ASN A 93 18.68 21.30 0.69
C ASN A 93 18.10 21.84 -0.63
N SER A 94 17.75 23.11 -0.70
CA SER A 94 17.30 23.75 -1.95
C SER A 94 18.51 24.17 -2.80
N PRO A 95 18.80 23.51 -3.93
CA PRO A 95 19.91 23.89 -4.80
C PRO A 95 19.60 25.23 -5.48
N LYS A 96 20.62 26.08 -5.61
CA LYS A 96 20.59 27.32 -6.41
C LYS A 96 20.54 27.00 -7.91
#